data_AF-A0A7R7TS31-F1
#
_entry.id   AF-A0A7R7TS31-F1
#
_cell.length_a   1.000
_cell.length_b   1.000
_cell.length_c   1.000
_cell.angle_alpha   90.00
_cell.angle_beta   90.00
_cell.angle_gamma   90.00
#
_symmetry.space_group_name_H-M   'P 1'
#
loop_
_entity.id
_entity.type
_entity.pdbx_description
1 polymer ?
#
loop_
_entity_poly.entity_id
_entity_poly.type
_entity_poly.pdbx_seq_one_letter_code
_entity_poly.pdbx_strand_id
1 'polypeptide(L)'
;MSTEKIFFFCDAPEFAQLRLQDPSTTTMEGLLEFNKHLLFVIVVIVVLVGWLLFATISNFEEFTAEKSQSFFHSNALEIVWTSLPALTLLNLASPSFTLLYSMDEISTPEISVKVMGHQWFWSYEISDFDTMATCMDSDKTLKYTCYLLAEESIAEKNYLGFFRLLETNKRVLLPSNTHLRLLVTSVDVLHSWTIPSFGVKVDACPGRLNQVNVFLKRIGMFFGQCSEICGVNHGFMPIALLVVPSVQYHYFVVSKLF
;
A
#
# COMPACT_ATOMS: atom_id res chain seq x y z
N MET A 1 -22.82 -16.25 -25.55
CA MET A 1 -21.53 -16.51 -24.89
C MET A 1 -21.81 -16.50 -23.40
N SER A 2 -21.82 -17.66 -22.77
CA SER A 2 -22.14 -17.80 -21.34
C SER A 2 -21.20 -16.91 -20.55
N THR A 3 -21.77 -16.01 -19.73
CA THR A 3 -21.03 -15.26 -18.72
C THR A 3 -20.54 -16.25 -17.69
N GLU A 4 -19.41 -16.91 -17.98
CA GLU A 4 -18.60 -17.50 -16.92
C GLU A 4 -18.41 -16.41 -15.88
N LYS A 5 -18.78 -16.69 -14.64
CA LYS A 5 -18.53 -15.80 -13.52
C LYS A 5 -17.01 -15.66 -13.45
N ILE A 6 -16.49 -14.57 -14.00
CA ILE A 6 -15.08 -14.23 -13.91
C ILE A 6 -14.83 -14.02 -12.41
N PHE A 7 -14.23 -15.01 -11.75
CA PHE A 7 -13.73 -14.86 -10.41
C PHE A 7 -12.57 -13.87 -10.48
N PHE A 8 -12.83 -12.62 -10.11
CA PHE A 8 -11.74 -11.68 -9.85
C PHE A 8 -11.20 -11.97 -8.47
N PHE A 9 -9.89 -12.18 -8.35
CA PHE A 9 -9.22 -12.01 -7.06
C PHE A 9 -9.53 -10.60 -6.58
N CYS A 10 -9.93 -10.48 -5.32
CA CYS A 10 -10.39 -9.23 -4.75
C CYS A 10 -9.58 -8.95 -3.49
N ASP A 11 -8.60 -8.07 -3.63
CA ASP A 11 -7.75 -7.67 -2.52
C ASP A 11 -8.45 -6.52 -1.77
N ALA A 12 -9.19 -6.93 -0.74
CA ALA A 12 -9.92 -6.07 0.18
C ALA A 12 -9.61 -6.50 1.63
N PRO A 13 -9.81 -5.62 2.63
CA PRO A 13 -9.68 -6.03 4.02
C PRO A 13 -10.70 -7.11 4.38
N GLU A 14 -10.25 -8.17 5.06
CA GLU A 14 -11.12 -9.23 5.55
C GLU A 14 -11.49 -9.05 7.04
N PHE A 15 -12.67 -9.54 7.43
CA PHE A 15 -13.13 -9.47 8.81
C PHE A 15 -12.17 -10.24 9.73
N ALA A 16 -11.76 -9.60 10.83
CA ALA A 16 -10.83 -10.17 11.82
C ALA A 16 -9.46 -10.61 11.25
N GLN A 17 -9.04 -10.06 10.10
CA GLN A 17 -7.72 -10.31 9.54
C GLN A 17 -6.62 -9.70 10.43
N LEU A 18 -5.63 -10.51 10.80
CA LEU A 18 -4.49 -10.08 11.62
C LEU A 18 -3.24 -9.73 10.81
N ARG A 19 -3.18 -10.19 9.56
CA ARG A 19 -2.03 -10.02 8.66
C ARG A 19 -2.28 -8.87 7.69
N LEU A 20 -1.22 -8.43 7.02
CA LEU A 20 -1.33 -7.54 5.86
C LEU A 20 -2.12 -8.23 4.74
N GLN A 21 -2.69 -7.42 3.85
CA GLN A 21 -3.31 -7.90 2.62
C GLN A 21 -2.30 -8.64 1.74
N ASP A 22 -2.81 -9.51 0.88
CA ASP A 22 -1.97 -10.31 -0.01
C ASP A 22 -1.17 -9.41 -0.96
N PRO A 23 0.13 -9.69 -1.16
CA PRO A 23 0.98 -8.88 -2.00
C PRO A 23 0.63 -9.08 -3.49
N SER A 24 0.60 -8.00 -4.25
CA SER A 24 0.33 -8.02 -5.70
C SER A 24 1.50 -7.48 -6.54
N THR A 25 2.55 -7.00 -5.87
CA THR A 25 3.76 -6.41 -6.44
C THR A 25 4.99 -7.06 -5.81
N THR A 26 6.13 -7.01 -6.50
CA THR A 26 7.44 -7.41 -5.93
C THR A 26 7.76 -6.61 -4.66
N THR A 27 7.45 -5.32 -4.67
CA THR A 27 7.66 -4.42 -3.53
C THR A 27 6.90 -4.87 -2.30
N MET A 28 5.61 -5.21 -2.43
CA MET A 28 4.80 -5.65 -1.29
C MET A 28 5.24 -7.03 -0.76
N GLU A 29 5.72 -7.93 -1.61
CA GLU A 29 6.34 -9.18 -1.18
C GLU A 29 7.57 -8.90 -0.30
N GLY A 30 8.45 -8.00 -0.74
CA GLY A 30 9.63 -7.58 0.03
C GLY A 30 9.26 -6.92 1.36
N LEU A 31 8.26 -6.05 1.37
CA LEU A 31 7.73 -5.43 2.59
C LEU A 31 7.16 -6.47 3.56
N LEU A 32 6.45 -7.48 3.05
CA LEU A 32 5.89 -8.55 3.87
C LEU A 32 7.00 -9.40 4.51
N GLU A 33 8.04 -9.76 3.76
CA GLU A 33 9.17 -10.52 4.31
C GLU A 33 9.97 -9.70 5.33
N PHE A 34 10.21 -8.42 5.06
CA PHE A 34 10.85 -7.53 6.03
C PHE A 34 10.01 -7.37 7.30
N ASN A 35 8.69 -7.22 7.17
CA ASN A 35 7.78 -7.14 8.31
C ASN A 35 7.82 -8.41 9.17
N LYS A 36 7.85 -9.61 8.55
CA LYS A 36 8.00 -10.88 9.28
C LYS A 36 9.32 -10.94 10.06
N HIS A 37 10.43 -10.53 9.43
CA HIS A 37 11.73 -10.52 10.08
C HIS A 37 11.78 -9.54 11.26
N LEU A 38 11.24 -8.33 11.07
CA LEU A 38 11.14 -7.31 12.10
C LEU A 38 10.25 -7.77 13.27
N LEU A 39 9.09 -8.36 12.98
CA LEU A 39 8.18 -8.86 14.00
C LEU A 39 8.81 -10.00 14.81
N PHE A 40 9.56 -10.90 14.16
CA PHE A 40 10.30 -11.95 14.86
C PHE A 40 11.27 -11.37 15.89
N VAL A 41 12.08 -10.39 15.51
CA VAL A 41 13.03 -9.73 16.42
C VAL A 41 12.30 -9.05 17.58
N ILE A 42 11.22 -8.31 17.30
CA ILE A 42 10.42 -7.64 18.33
C ILE A 42 9.82 -8.65 19.33
N VAL A 43 9.25 -9.76 18.84
CA VAL A 43 8.68 -10.80 19.71
C VAL A 43 9.74 -11.39 20.63
N VAL A 44 10.96 -11.67 20.13
CA VAL A 44 12.07 -12.16 20.96
C VAL A 44 12.42 -11.16 22.07
N ILE A 45 12.50 -9.87 21.74
CA ILE A 45 12.79 -8.81 22.73
C ILE A 45 11.66 -8.72 23.77
N VAL A 46 10.40 -8.72 23.34
CA VAL A 46 9.23 -8.63 24.22
C VAL A 46 9.16 -9.83 25.16
N VAL A 47 9.42 -11.05 24.66
CA VAL A 47 9.47 -12.26 25.49
C VAL A 47 10.63 -12.21 26.48
N LEU A 48 11.82 -11.76 26.06
CA LEU A 48 12.97 -11.60 26.95
C LEU A 48 12.69 -10.60 28.08
N VAL A 49 12.18 -9.41 27.75
CA VAL A 49 11.85 -8.37 28.74
C VAL A 49 10.71 -8.84 29.64
N GLY A 50 9.67 -9.45 29.08
CA GLY A 50 8.56 -10.01 29.83
C GLY A 50 9.01 -11.09 30.81
N TRP A 51 9.93 -11.97 30.40
CA TRP A 51 10.53 -12.97 31.27
C TRP A 51 11.39 -12.35 32.38
N LEU A 52 12.23 -11.36 32.06
CA LEU A 52 13.03 -10.65 33.08
C LEU A 52 12.13 -9.97 34.11
N LEU A 53 11.07 -9.28 33.68
CA LEU A 53 10.10 -8.67 34.58
C LEU A 53 9.41 -9.72 35.47
N PHE A 54 8.93 -10.81 34.88
CA PHE A 54 8.32 -11.91 35.63
C PHE A 54 9.30 -12.51 36.65
N ALA A 55 10.56 -12.72 36.26
CA ALA A 55 11.62 -13.21 37.12
C ALA A 55 11.93 -12.23 38.26
N THR A 56 11.90 -10.91 38.00
CA THR A 56 12.13 -9.93 39.05
C THR A 56 11.01 -9.93 40.09
N ILE A 57 9.75 -10.00 39.63
CA ILE A 57 8.59 -10.07 40.53
C ILE A 57 8.63 -11.36 41.35
N SER A 58 8.92 -12.50 40.71
CA SER A 58 8.86 -13.80 41.37
C SER A 58 10.01 -14.05 42.35
N ASN A 59 11.20 -13.51 42.09
CA ASN A 59 12.40 -13.77 42.92
C ASN A 59 12.72 -12.65 43.93
N PHE A 60 12.19 -11.44 43.72
CA PHE A 60 12.46 -10.28 44.58
C PHE A 60 11.18 -9.69 45.20
N GLU A 61 10.16 -10.53 45.40
CA GLU A 61 9.01 -10.17 46.22
C GLU A 61 9.44 -10.01 47.68
N GLU A 62 8.80 -9.10 48.42
CA GLU A 62 9.12 -8.76 49.82
C GLU A 62 9.20 -9.99 50.73
N PHE A 63 8.32 -10.97 50.53
CA PHE A 63 8.28 -12.22 51.30
C PHE A 63 9.43 -13.19 50.99
N THR A 64 10.11 -13.02 49.85
CA THR A 64 11.21 -13.90 49.40
C THR A 64 12.59 -13.25 49.55
N ALA A 65 12.68 -11.93 49.39
CA ALA A 65 13.92 -11.16 49.42
C ALA A 65 13.81 -10.00 50.43
N GLU A 66 13.80 -10.32 51.73
CA GLU A 66 13.63 -9.33 52.82
C GLU A 66 14.76 -8.29 52.92
N LYS A 67 15.95 -8.57 52.36
CA LYS A 67 17.12 -7.67 52.41
C LYS A 67 17.51 -7.23 51.01
N SER A 68 17.52 -5.92 50.78
CA SER A 68 18.02 -5.34 49.54
C SER A 68 19.53 -5.51 49.41
N GLN A 69 19.97 -5.79 48.19
CA GLN A 69 21.39 -5.85 47.84
C GLN A 69 21.92 -4.43 47.52
N SER A 70 23.18 -4.15 47.85
CA SER A 70 23.77 -2.80 47.80
C SER A 70 24.71 -2.57 46.60
N PHE A 71 24.35 -3.01 45.41
CA PHE A 71 25.10 -2.72 44.18
C PHE A 71 24.44 -1.58 43.40
N PHE A 72 25.24 -0.72 42.76
CA PHE A 72 24.73 0.47 42.06
C PHE A 72 25.01 0.47 40.55
N HIS A 73 26.12 -0.14 40.10
CA HIS A 73 26.47 -0.19 38.68
C HIS A 73 27.28 -1.46 38.35
N SER A 74 27.31 -1.81 37.08
CA SER A 74 28.15 -2.88 36.54
C SER A 74 28.53 -2.55 35.11
N ASN A 75 29.77 -2.11 34.92
CA ASN A 75 30.27 -1.71 33.60
C ASN A 75 30.20 -2.86 32.59
N ALA A 76 30.38 -4.11 33.05
CA ALA A 76 30.30 -5.28 32.18
C ALA A 76 28.88 -5.51 31.65
N LEU A 77 27.85 -5.36 32.49
CA LEU A 77 26.46 -5.49 32.05
C LEU A 77 26.07 -4.32 31.13
N GLU A 78 26.53 -3.11 31.44
CA GLU A 78 26.33 -1.93 30.61
C GLU A 78 26.83 -2.13 29.18
N ILE A 79 28.03 -2.69 29.02
CA ILE A 79 28.60 -3.02 27.70
C ILE A 79 27.73 -4.07 26.98
N VAL A 80 27.27 -5.10 27.69
CA VAL A 80 26.46 -6.17 27.08
C VAL A 80 25.11 -5.65 26.59
N TRP A 81 24.34 -4.94 27.42
CA TRP A 81 23.02 -4.46 27.00
C TRP A 81 23.07 -3.27 26.06
N THR A 82 24.22 -2.62 25.88
CA THR A 82 24.39 -1.55 24.89
C THR A 82 24.80 -2.14 23.54
N SER A 83 25.71 -3.12 23.55
CA SER A 83 26.19 -3.78 22.32
C SER A 83 25.14 -4.68 21.68
N LEU A 84 24.35 -5.42 22.48
CA LEU A 84 23.34 -6.33 21.95
C LEU A 84 22.26 -5.61 21.11
N PRO A 85 21.60 -4.51 21.56
CA PRO A 85 20.69 -3.73 20.74
C PRO A 85 21.35 -3.17 19.48
N ALA A 86 22.57 -2.65 19.58
CA ALA A 86 23.29 -2.11 18.42
C ALA A 86 23.50 -3.17 17.33
N LEU A 87 23.90 -4.39 17.71
CA LEU A 87 24.04 -5.52 16.77
C LEU A 87 22.68 -5.97 16.19
N THR A 88 21.61 -5.98 16.99
CA THR A 88 20.27 -6.31 16.47
C THR A 88 19.79 -5.29 15.42
N LEU A 89 20.03 -3.99 15.64
CA LEU A 89 19.68 -2.95 14.68
C LEU A 89 20.51 -3.07 13.39
N LEU A 90 21.79 -3.41 13.48
CA LEU A 90 22.63 -3.63 12.30
C LEU A 90 22.10 -4.78 11.44
N ASN A 91 21.66 -5.88 12.06
CA ASN A 91 21.04 -6.99 11.36
C ASN A 91 19.72 -6.60 10.67
N LEU A 92 18.89 -5.77 11.32
CA LEU A 92 17.65 -5.26 10.72
C LEU A 92 17.89 -4.26 9.58
N ALA A 93 18.98 -3.49 9.65
CA ALA A 93 19.29 -2.46 8.66
C ALA A 93 19.65 -3.04 7.29
N SER A 94 20.33 -4.19 7.24
CA SER A 94 20.78 -4.81 5.97
C SER A 94 19.62 -5.15 4.99
N PRO A 95 18.59 -5.94 5.37
CA PRO A 95 17.47 -6.20 4.49
C PRO A 95 16.62 -4.96 4.23
N SER A 96 16.53 -4.04 5.20
CA SER A 96 15.79 -2.76 5.07
C SER A 96 16.37 -1.89 3.95
N PHE A 97 17.69 -1.66 3.95
CA PHE A 97 18.34 -0.86 2.91
C PHE A 97 18.27 -1.52 1.54
N THR A 98 18.46 -2.84 1.48
CA THR A 98 18.35 -3.60 0.22
C THR A 98 16.96 -3.42 -0.40
N LEU A 99 15.91 -3.54 0.43
CA LEU A 99 14.53 -3.31 -0.01
C LEU A 99 14.32 -1.85 -0.43
N LEU A 100 14.78 -0.88 0.36
CA LEU A 100 14.65 0.55 0.07
C LEU A 100 15.21 0.91 -1.32
N TYR A 101 16.43 0.47 -1.61
CA TYR A 101 17.06 0.76 -2.91
C TYR A 101 16.38 0.01 -4.06
N SER A 102 15.88 -1.20 -3.84
CA SER A 102 15.11 -1.92 -4.88
C SER A 102 13.78 -1.26 -5.23
N MET A 103 13.17 -0.55 -4.27
CA MET A 103 11.92 0.19 -4.50
C MET A 103 12.14 1.50 -5.26
N ASP A 104 13.31 2.12 -5.10
CA ASP A 104 13.66 3.39 -5.74
C ASP A 104 14.22 3.20 -7.16
N GLU A 105 14.52 1.96 -7.56
CA GLU A 105 15.03 1.67 -8.89
C GLU A 105 14.01 2.07 -9.98
N ILE A 106 14.46 2.94 -10.90
CA ILE A 106 13.61 3.44 -11.99
C ILE A 106 13.71 2.50 -13.18
N SER A 107 12.74 1.59 -13.30
CA SER A 107 12.51 0.83 -14.54
C SER A 107 11.91 1.72 -15.62
N THR A 108 12.23 1.47 -16.89
CA THR A 108 11.55 2.12 -18.02
C THR A 108 10.06 1.76 -18.02
N PRO A 109 9.14 2.70 -17.76
CA PRO A 109 7.72 2.39 -17.69
C PRO A 109 7.13 2.25 -19.10
N GLU A 110 6.21 1.31 -19.27
CA GLU A 110 5.44 1.17 -20.51
C GLU A 110 4.24 2.12 -20.53
N ILE A 111 3.68 2.42 -19.35
CA ILE A 111 2.50 3.28 -19.20
C ILE A 111 2.67 4.19 -17.99
N SER A 112 2.31 5.46 -18.18
CA SER A 112 2.26 6.49 -17.17
C SER A 112 0.82 6.80 -16.79
N VAL A 113 0.52 6.75 -15.50
CA VAL A 113 -0.79 7.08 -14.95
C VAL A 113 -0.63 8.27 -14.04
N LYS A 114 -1.20 9.41 -14.44
CA LYS A 114 -1.25 10.60 -13.60
C LYS A 114 -2.45 10.49 -12.67
N VAL A 115 -2.18 10.59 -11.38
CA VAL A 115 -3.16 10.50 -10.30
C VAL A 115 -3.26 11.85 -9.61
N MET A 116 -4.46 12.42 -9.58
CA MET A 116 -4.73 13.73 -9.00
C MET A 116 -5.78 13.64 -7.89
N GLY A 117 -5.39 14.06 -6.69
CA GLY A 117 -6.29 14.23 -5.54
C GLY A 117 -7.05 15.55 -5.61
N HIS A 118 -8.34 15.49 -5.22
CA HIS A 118 -9.25 16.63 -5.06
C HIS A 118 -10.09 16.42 -3.81
N GLN A 119 -10.66 17.48 -3.23
CA GLN A 119 -11.65 17.43 -2.17
C GLN A 119 -13.04 17.06 -2.76
N TRP A 120 -13.58 15.86 -2.60
CA TRP A 120 -13.01 14.62 -2.04
C TRP A 120 -13.24 13.48 -3.03
N PHE A 121 -12.35 13.38 -4.02
CA PHE A 121 -12.37 12.36 -5.08
C PHE A 121 -11.00 12.25 -5.76
N TRP A 122 -10.83 11.21 -6.56
CA TRP A 122 -9.61 11.01 -7.34
C TRP A 122 -9.89 11.14 -8.83
N SER A 123 -8.95 11.73 -9.56
CA SER A 123 -8.97 11.73 -11.03
C SER A 123 -7.69 11.12 -11.58
N TYR A 124 -7.83 10.42 -12.70
CA TYR A 124 -6.74 9.69 -13.34
C TYR A 124 -6.67 10.10 -14.80
N GLU A 125 -5.47 10.38 -15.29
CA GLU A 125 -5.20 10.67 -16.70
C GLU A 125 -4.11 9.73 -17.21
N ILE A 126 -4.38 9.07 -18.34
CA ILE A 126 -3.43 8.21 -19.05
C ILE A 126 -3.31 8.77 -20.47
N SER A 127 -2.15 9.32 -20.78
CA SER A 127 -1.89 10.10 -22.01
C SER A 127 -0.88 9.46 -22.95
N ASP A 128 -0.37 8.27 -22.63
CA ASP A 128 0.73 7.63 -23.38
C ASP A 128 0.27 6.96 -24.69
N PHE A 129 -0.93 7.28 -25.19
CA PHE A 129 -1.55 6.64 -26.36
C PHE A 129 -1.36 7.43 -27.67
N ASP A 130 -0.37 8.31 -27.72
CA ASP A 130 -0.04 9.07 -28.92
C ASP A 130 0.49 8.14 -30.02
N THR A 131 -0.38 7.78 -30.95
CA THR A 131 0.03 7.14 -32.19
C THR A 131 0.72 8.18 -33.07
N MET A 132 2.03 8.01 -33.32
CA MET A 132 2.81 8.70 -34.36
C MET A 132 2.30 8.47 -35.81
N ALA A 133 1.04 8.06 -36.02
CA ALA A 133 0.50 7.60 -37.30
C ALA A 133 -0.70 8.40 -37.81
N THR A 134 -1.25 9.37 -37.06
CA THR A 134 -2.36 10.19 -37.57
C THR A 134 -2.13 11.65 -37.24
N CYS A 135 -1.86 12.44 -38.28
CA CYS A 135 -1.83 13.90 -38.32
C CYS A 135 -3.22 14.54 -38.10
N MET A 136 -3.96 14.06 -37.09
CA MET A 136 -5.21 14.63 -36.64
C MET A 136 -5.14 14.94 -35.14
N ASP A 137 -5.29 16.22 -34.84
CA ASP A 137 -5.29 16.85 -33.51
C ASP A 137 -6.46 16.34 -32.63
N SER A 138 -6.30 15.16 -32.04
CA SER A 138 -7.14 14.77 -30.90
C SER A 138 -6.25 14.20 -29.80
N ASP A 139 -6.17 14.90 -28.66
CA ASP A 139 -5.56 14.41 -27.42
C ASP A 139 -6.24 13.10 -26.99
N LYS A 140 -5.70 11.95 -27.41
CA LYS A 140 -6.23 10.62 -27.08
C LYS A 140 -5.82 10.24 -25.66
N THR A 141 -6.53 10.83 -24.70
CA THR A 141 -6.29 10.64 -23.27
C THR A 141 -7.44 9.88 -22.62
N LEU A 142 -7.13 8.84 -21.85
CA LEU A 142 -8.13 8.20 -20.98
C LEU A 142 -8.22 8.99 -19.68
N LYS A 143 -9.42 9.48 -19.37
CA LYS A 143 -9.70 10.24 -18.15
C LYS A 143 -10.73 9.54 -17.28
N TYR A 144 -10.39 9.37 -16.01
CA TYR A 144 -11.30 8.86 -14.98
C TYR A 144 -11.52 9.93 -13.91
N THR A 145 -12.76 10.01 -13.44
CA THR A 145 -13.13 10.81 -12.27
C THR A 145 -13.92 9.89 -11.37
N CYS A 146 -13.30 9.54 -10.24
CA CYS A 146 -13.72 8.46 -9.35
C CYS A 146 -14.23 9.06 -8.05
N TYR A 147 -15.55 9.04 -7.87
CA TYR A 147 -16.23 9.43 -6.64
C TYR A 147 -16.64 8.18 -5.87
N LEU A 148 -16.75 8.30 -4.54
CA LEU A 148 -17.39 7.28 -3.71
C LEU A 148 -18.80 6.97 -4.23
N LEU A 149 -19.12 5.69 -4.31
CA LEU A 149 -20.47 5.26 -4.65
C LEU A 149 -21.37 5.38 -3.42
N ALA A 150 -22.50 6.10 -3.54
CA ALA A 150 -23.47 6.26 -2.46
C ALA A 150 -24.17 4.93 -2.13
N GLU A 151 -24.50 4.71 -0.85
CA GLU A 151 -25.13 3.47 -0.38
C GLU A 151 -26.48 3.20 -1.06
N GLU A 152 -27.27 4.25 -1.30
CA GLU A 152 -28.54 4.18 -2.03
C GLU A 152 -28.33 3.62 -3.45
N SER A 153 -27.32 4.09 -4.16
CA SER A 153 -26.98 3.60 -5.51
C SER A 153 -26.51 2.15 -5.51
N ILE A 154 -25.88 1.69 -4.42
CA ILE A 154 -25.48 0.28 -4.26
C ILE A 154 -26.73 -0.60 -4.07
N ALA A 155 -27.67 -0.15 -3.23
CA ALA A 155 -28.91 -0.85 -2.94
C ALA A 155 -29.85 -0.90 -4.16
N GLU A 156 -30.05 0.23 -4.85
CA GLU A 156 -30.94 0.33 -6.02
C GLU A 156 -30.52 -0.56 -7.18
N LYS A 157 -29.21 -0.64 -7.44
CA LYS A 157 -28.68 -1.44 -8.56
C LYS A 157 -28.45 -2.91 -8.20
N ASN A 158 -28.82 -3.31 -6.97
CA ASN A 158 -28.67 -4.67 -6.44
C ASN A 158 -27.24 -5.21 -6.65
N TYR A 159 -26.24 -4.36 -6.41
CA TYR A 159 -24.83 -4.71 -6.51
C TYR A 159 -24.42 -5.58 -5.31
N LEU A 160 -24.88 -6.83 -5.30
CA LEU A 160 -24.48 -7.83 -4.31
C LEU A 160 -22.95 -8.01 -4.34
N GLY A 161 -22.30 -7.81 -3.19
CA GLY A 161 -20.85 -7.99 -3.03
C GLY A 161 -20.00 -6.71 -3.12
N PHE A 162 -20.61 -5.54 -3.25
CA PHE A 162 -19.90 -4.26 -3.22
C PHE A 162 -19.56 -3.84 -1.78
N PHE A 163 -18.37 -3.26 -1.61
CA PHE A 163 -17.90 -2.80 -0.30
C PHE A 163 -18.34 -1.37 0.01
N ARG A 164 -18.90 -1.18 1.20
CA ARG A 164 -19.18 0.14 1.77
C ARG A 164 -17.87 0.91 1.93
N LEU A 165 -17.84 2.18 1.51
CA LEU A 165 -16.68 3.10 1.59
C LEU A 165 -15.44 2.75 0.76
N LEU A 166 -15.44 1.66 -0.03
CA LEU A 166 -14.32 1.31 -0.91
C LEU A 166 -14.69 1.41 -2.40
N GLU A 167 -15.97 1.26 -2.73
CA GLU A 167 -16.41 1.28 -4.12
C GLU A 167 -16.52 2.70 -4.68
N THR A 168 -16.11 2.85 -5.92
CA THR A 168 -16.21 4.09 -6.68
C THR A 168 -17.18 3.93 -7.84
N ASN A 169 -17.72 5.05 -8.34
CA ASN A 169 -18.58 5.08 -9.53
C ASN A 169 -17.90 4.53 -10.81
N LYS A 170 -16.56 4.61 -10.87
CA LYS A 170 -15.72 4.08 -11.96
C LYS A 170 -14.51 3.38 -11.37
N ARG A 171 -14.15 2.22 -11.91
CA ARG A 171 -12.91 1.51 -11.60
C ARG A 171 -11.88 1.85 -12.67
N VAL A 172 -10.66 2.19 -12.26
CA VAL A 172 -9.57 2.48 -13.20
C VAL A 172 -8.99 1.15 -13.66
N LEU A 173 -8.89 0.94 -14.97
CA LEU A 173 -8.30 -0.27 -15.53
C LEU A 173 -6.79 -0.10 -15.67
N LEU A 174 -6.03 -1.12 -15.28
CA LEU A 174 -4.58 -1.20 -15.47
C LEU A 174 -4.19 -2.58 -16.02
N PRO A 175 -3.10 -2.70 -16.81
CA PRO A 175 -2.62 -4.00 -17.26
C PRO A 175 -1.76 -4.70 -16.20
N SER A 176 -1.88 -6.03 -16.12
CA SER A 176 -0.95 -6.90 -15.38
C SER A 176 0.39 -7.04 -16.11
N ASN A 177 1.43 -7.52 -15.42
CA ASN A 177 2.75 -7.86 -15.97
C ASN A 177 3.39 -6.74 -16.80
N THR A 178 3.16 -5.50 -16.39
CA THR A 178 3.57 -4.30 -17.11
C THR A 178 4.18 -3.31 -16.10
N HIS A 179 5.28 -2.66 -16.46
CA HIS A 179 5.87 -1.60 -15.63
C HIS A 179 5.05 -0.32 -15.76
N LEU A 180 4.44 0.12 -14.65
CA LEU A 180 3.64 1.33 -14.58
C LEU A 180 4.40 2.42 -13.82
N ARG A 181 4.33 3.65 -14.33
CA ARG A 181 4.77 4.85 -13.61
C ARG A 181 3.56 5.62 -13.12
N LEU A 182 3.41 5.72 -11.81
CA LEU A 182 2.41 6.56 -11.17
C LEU A 182 2.99 7.96 -10.94
N LEU A 183 2.27 8.98 -11.40
CA LEU A 183 2.59 10.39 -11.19
C LEU A 183 1.52 10.99 -10.28
N VAL A 184 1.81 11.09 -8.99
CA VAL A 184 0.84 11.44 -7.95
C VAL A 184 0.99 12.91 -7.56
N THR A 185 -0.11 13.66 -7.61
CA THR A 185 -0.18 15.07 -7.23
C THR A 185 -1.57 15.45 -6.73
N SER A 186 -1.75 16.68 -6.25
CA SER A 186 -3.04 17.21 -5.83
C SER A 186 -3.29 18.58 -6.45
N VAL A 187 -4.56 18.93 -6.60
CA VAL A 187 -4.99 20.23 -7.11
C VAL A 187 -5.28 21.22 -5.98
N ASP A 188 -5.66 20.75 -4.79
CA ASP A 188 -6.12 21.60 -3.69
C ASP A 188 -5.28 21.49 -2.41
N VAL A 189 -5.46 20.41 -1.64
CA VAL A 189 -4.82 20.17 -0.34
C VAL A 189 -3.95 18.92 -0.38
N LEU A 190 -3.27 18.60 0.71
CA LEU A 190 -2.57 17.31 0.81
C LEU A 190 -3.57 16.16 0.80
N HIS A 191 -3.27 15.14 0.01
CA HIS A 191 -3.89 13.81 0.07
C HIS A 191 -2.77 12.76 0.08
N SER A 192 -3.11 11.48 0.18
CA SER A 192 -2.13 10.41 0.00
C SER A 192 -2.78 9.23 -0.68
N TRP A 193 -2.23 8.86 -1.84
CA TRP A 193 -2.71 7.77 -2.65
C TRP A 193 -2.07 6.47 -2.16
N THR A 194 -2.89 5.50 -1.77
CA THR A 194 -2.38 4.21 -1.31
C THR A 194 -3.23 3.05 -1.77
N ILE A 195 -2.55 1.94 -2.06
CA ILE A 195 -3.16 0.62 -2.23
C ILE A 195 -2.32 -0.37 -1.42
N PRO A 196 -2.84 -0.91 -0.30
CA PRO A 196 -2.05 -1.72 0.62
C PRO A 196 -1.47 -2.98 -0.03
N SER A 197 -2.25 -3.69 -0.85
CA SER A 197 -1.78 -4.87 -1.60
C SER A 197 -0.71 -4.56 -2.64
N PHE A 198 -0.56 -3.28 -3.05
CA PHE A 198 0.54 -2.85 -3.93
C PHE A 198 1.80 -2.51 -3.14
N GLY A 199 1.68 -2.32 -1.81
CA GLY A 199 2.77 -1.80 -0.98
C GLY A 199 3.12 -0.35 -1.30
N VAL A 200 2.18 0.41 -1.87
CA VAL A 200 2.40 1.79 -2.32
C VAL A 200 1.60 2.75 -1.46
N LYS A 201 2.26 3.77 -0.94
CA LYS A 201 1.66 4.94 -0.30
C LYS A 201 2.50 6.17 -0.68
N VAL A 202 1.86 7.15 -1.30
CA VAL A 202 2.54 8.33 -1.83
C VAL A 202 1.67 9.54 -1.61
N ASP A 203 2.25 10.57 -1.01
CA ASP A 203 1.53 11.81 -0.78
C ASP A 203 1.29 12.54 -2.10
N ALA A 204 0.09 13.08 -2.23
CA ALA A 204 -0.35 13.89 -3.35
C ALA A 204 -0.28 15.35 -2.89
N CYS A 205 0.82 16.02 -3.23
CA CYS A 205 1.10 17.37 -2.76
C CYS A 205 0.82 18.42 -3.84
N PRO A 206 0.04 19.47 -3.57
CA PRO A 206 -0.14 20.58 -4.50
C PRO A 206 1.21 21.20 -4.89
N GLY A 207 1.43 21.39 -6.19
CA GLY A 207 2.67 21.97 -6.72
C GLY A 207 3.88 21.02 -6.78
N ARG A 208 3.73 19.73 -6.42
CA ARG A 208 4.76 18.70 -6.62
C ARG A 208 4.17 17.49 -7.35
N LEU A 209 4.95 16.92 -8.26
CA LEU A 209 4.62 15.66 -8.93
C LEU A 209 5.52 14.57 -8.36
N ASN A 210 4.96 13.71 -7.50
CA ASN A 210 5.68 12.56 -6.95
C ASN A 210 5.60 11.40 -7.95
N GLN A 211 6.69 10.67 -8.11
CA GLN A 211 6.78 9.52 -9.01
C GLN A 211 7.00 8.24 -8.22
N VAL A 212 6.24 7.18 -8.54
CA VAL A 212 6.48 5.82 -8.04
C VAL A 212 6.26 4.82 -9.15
N ASN A 213 7.10 3.78 -9.20
CA ASN A 213 6.99 2.69 -10.16
C ASN A 213 6.30 1.49 -9.53
N VAL A 214 5.45 0.82 -10.30
CA VAL A 214 4.70 -0.34 -9.84
C VAL A 214 4.70 -1.41 -10.93
N PHE A 215 4.99 -2.65 -10.53
CA PHE A 215 4.84 -3.82 -11.38
C PHE A 215 3.77 -4.75 -10.81
N LEU A 216 2.63 -4.86 -11.51
CA LEU A 216 1.45 -5.60 -11.05
C LEU A 216 1.52 -7.06 -11.51
N LYS A 217 1.71 -8.00 -10.59
CA LYS A 217 1.84 -9.44 -10.92
C LYS A 217 0.51 -10.17 -11.05
N ARG A 218 -0.54 -9.68 -10.39
CA ARG A 218 -1.84 -10.34 -10.28
C ARG A 218 -2.94 -9.54 -10.96
N ILE A 219 -3.85 -10.26 -11.62
CA ILE A 219 -5.12 -9.71 -12.09
C ILE A 219 -6.14 -9.72 -10.95
N GLY A 220 -7.04 -8.75 -10.92
CA GLY A 220 -8.02 -8.65 -9.85
C GLY A 220 -8.51 -7.24 -9.57
N MET A 221 -9.34 -7.14 -8.54
CA MET A 221 -9.81 -5.91 -7.93
C MET A 221 -8.91 -5.55 -6.76
N PHE A 222 -8.51 -4.28 -6.68
CA PHE A 222 -7.64 -3.78 -5.61
C PHE A 222 -8.21 -2.47 -5.07
N PHE A 223 -8.27 -2.37 -3.75
CA PHE A 223 -8.85 -1.23 -3.06
C PHE A 223 -7.82 -0.45 -2.26
N GLY A 224 -8.10 0.84 -2.11
CA GLY A 224 -7.32 1.78 -1.31
C GLY A 224 -8.20 2.90 -0.78
N GLN A 225 -7.62 3.73 0.09
CA GLN A 225 -8.28 4.91 0.64
C GLN A 225 -7.28 6.05 0.75
N CYS A 226 -7.76 7.29 0.85
CA CYS A 226 -6.86 8.41 1.15
C CYS A 226 -6.20 8.19 2.52
N SER A 227 -4.88 8.41 2.60
CA SER A 227 -4.08 8.18 3.81
C SER A 227 -3.48 9.46 4.44
N GLU A 228 -3.89 10.63 3.98
CA GLU A 228 -3.48 11.93 4.54
C GLU A 228 -4.70 12.82 4.77
N ILE A 229 -4.77 13.46 5.94
CA ILE A 229 -5.96 14.20 6.36
C ILE A 229 -6.25 15.38 5.42
N CYS A 230 -7.35 15.30 4.68
CA CYS A 230 -7.67 16.25 3.59
C CYS A 230 -8.99 17.01 3.79
N GLY A 231 -9.56 16.97 5.00
CA GLY A 231 -10.78 17.71 5.39
C GLY A 231 -11.95 16.80 5.78
N VAL A 232 -13.17 17.35 5.76
CA VAL A 232 -14.38 16.73 6.32
C VAL A 232 -14.66 15.35 5.73
N ASN A 233 -14.50 15.17 4.42
CA ASN A 233 -14.78 13.89 3.76
C ASN A 233 -13.53 13.03 3.50
N HIS A 234 -12.48 13.19 4.32
CA HIS A 234 -11.23 12.42 4.17
C HIS A 234 -11.47 10.90 4.09
N GLY A 235 -12.38 10.36 4.91
CA GLY A 235 -12.75 8.94 4.91
C GLY A 235 -13.63 8.47 3.74
N PHE A 236 -14.02 9.37 2.82
CA PHE A 236 -15.04 9.12 1.79
C PHE A 236 -14.51 9.33 0.36
N MET A 237 -13.21 9.15 0.15
CA MET A 237 -12.60 9.21 -1.18
C MET A 237 -11.72 7.97 -1.47
N PRO A 238 -12.34 6.80 -1.67
CA PRO A 238 -11.62 5.57 -1.90
C PRO A 238 -11.00 5.48 -3.29
N ILE A 239 -10.17 4.46 -3.46
CA ILE A 239 -9.49 4.09 -4.69
C ILE A 239 -9.94 2.68 -5.02
N ALA A 240 -10.47 2.45 -6.22
CA ALA A 240 -10.81 1.12 -6.72
C ALA A 240 -10.20 0.93 -8.12
N LEU A 241 -9.29 -0.04 -8.22
CA LEU A 241 -8.62 -0.40 -9.46
C LEU A 241 -9.02 -1.82 -9.90
N LEU A 242 -9.07 -2.02 -11.20
CA LEU A 242 -9.22 -3.32 -11.83
C LEU A 242 -7.98 -3.61 -12.67
N VAL A 243 -7.22 -4.63 -12.30
CA VAL A 243 -6.07 -5.10 -13.08
C VAL A 243 -6.52 -6.25 -13.96
N VAL A 244 -6.30 -6.11 -15.27
CA VAL A 244 -6.70 -7.08 -16.29
C VAL A 244 -5.48 -7.58 -17.07
N PRO A 245 -5.58 -8.73 -17.75
CA PRO A 245 -4.53 -9.17 -18.67
C PRO A 245 -4.20 -8.06 -19.68
N SER A 246 -2.91 -7.87 -20.01
CA SER A 246 -2.47 -6.77 -20.88
C SER A 246 -3.19 -6.78 -22.24
N VAL A 247 -3.49 -7.96 -22.80
CA VAL A 247 -4.26 -8.09 -24.06
C VAL A 247 -5.65 -7.46 -23.93
N GLN A 248 -6.36 -7.73 -22.83
CA GLN A 248 -7.68 -7.16 -22.57
C GLN A 248 -7.60 -5.64 -22.34
N TYR A 249 -6.54 -5.18 -21.67
CA TYR A 249 -6.28 -3.75 -21.50
C TYR A 249 -6.09 -3.05 -22.86
N HIS A 250 -5.24 -3.58 -23.73
CA HIS A 250 -5.03 -3.01 -25.06
C HIS A 250 -6.32 -2.99 -25.90
N TYR A 251 -7.10 -4.07 -25.88
CA TYR A 251 -8.40 -4.11 -26.56
C TYR A 251 -9.34 -3.02 -26.03
N PHE A 252 -9.39 -2.84 -24.70
CA PHE A 252 -10.18 -1.78 -24.07
C PHE A 252 -9.71 -0.39 -24.52
N VAL A 253 -8.41 -0.12 -24.49
CA VAL A 253 -7.83 1.16 -24.94
C VAL A 253 -8.20 1.45 -26.39
N VAL A 254 -7.99 0.47 -27.29
CA VAL A 254 -8.35 0.60 -28.71
C VAL A 254 -9.84 0.90 -28.84
N SER A 255 -10.72 0.11 -28.21
CA SER A 255 -12.18 0.30 -28.30
C SER A 255 -12.70 1.64 -27.76
N LYS A 256 -11.94 2.32 -26.91
CA LYS A 256 -12.33 3.57 -26.27
C LYS A 256 -11.76 4.81 -26.96
N LEU A 257 -10.59 4.68 -27.59
CA LEU A 257 -9.86 5.80 -28.19
C LEU A 257 -9.80 5.76 -29.73
N PHE A 258 -10.15 4.64 -30.36
CA PHE A 258 -10.11 4.40 -31.80
C PHE A 258 -11.40 3.73 -32.28
#